data_AF-A0A832WA66-F1
#
_entry.id   AF-A0A832WA66-F1
#
_cell.length_a   1.000
_cell.length_b   1.000
_cell.length_c   1.000
_cell.angle_alpha   90.00
_cell.angle_beta   90.00
_cell.angle_gamma   90.00
#
_symmetry.space_group_name_H-M   'P 1'
#
loop_
_entity.id
_entity.type
_entity.pdbx_description
1 polymer ?
#
loop_
_entity_poly.entity_id
_entity_poly.type
_entity_poly.pdbx_seq_one_letter_code
_entity_poly.pdbx_strand_id
1 'polypeptide(L)'
;MTVKILGQNKTGTFCATVSRTMIIDSPVSEIWGIVGDYTGLANWVEGIQKTVSLSKVKNDFGAARKIHFKDGAQVIEYAVGWKENDYISYIATSGLPLQGYHATISLTT
;
A
#
# COMPACT_ATOMS: atom_id res chain seq x y z
N MET A 1 -7.54 -2.69 17.16
CA MET A 1 -6.54 -1.84 16.48
C MET A 1 -5.53 -1.45 17.52
N THR A 2 -4.26 -1.78 17.34
CA THR A 2 -3.21 -1.31 18.25
C THR A 2 -2.44 -0.23 17.55
N VAL A 3 -2.49 1.00 18.07
CA VAL A 3 -1.71 2.13 17.58
C VAL A 3 -0.54 2.32 18.53
N LYS A 4 0.68 2.34 17.99
CA LYS A 4 1.88 2.67 18.77
C LYS A 4 2.46 3.98 18.24
N ILE A 5 2.44 5.02 19.07
CA ILE A 5 3.14 6.27 18.77
C ILE A 5 4.63 5.98 18.88
N LEU A 6 5.37 6.20 17.79
CA LEU A 6 6.80 5.92 17.69
C LEU A 6 7.66 7.11 18.14
N GLY A 7 7.14 8.33 18.01
CA GLY A 7 7.84 9.53 18.45
C GLY A 7 7.12 10.80 18.04
N GLN A 8 7.62 11.92 18.58
CA GLN A 8 7.21 13.27 18.23
C GLN A 8 8.46 14.03 17.77
N ASN A 9 8.39 14.71 16.63
CA ASN A 9 9.50 15.54 16.17
C ASN A 9 9.49 16.90 16.91
N LYS A 10 10.59 17.66 16.78
CA LYS A 10 10.74 18.98 17.43
C LYS A 10 9.69 20.02 16.99
N THR A 11 9.00 19.79 15.88
CA THR A 11 7.95 20.66 15.34
C THR A 11 6.54 20.23 15.76
N GLY A 12 6.42 19.24 16.65
CA GLY A 12 5.14 18.77 17.20
C GLY A 12 4.40 17.74 16.35
N THR A 13 5.00 17.25 15.26
CA THR A 13 4.42 16.20 14.40
C THR A 13 4.65 14.82 15.03
N PHE A 14 3.61 13.98 15.01
CA PHE A 14 3.68 12.61 15.52
C PHE A 14 3.99 11.62 14.39
N CYS A 15 4.72 10.57 14.73
CA CYS A 15 4.85 9.37 13.91
C CYS A 15 4.24 8.19 14.68
N ALA A 16 3.50 7.33 13.99
CA ALA A 16 2.90 6.15 14.57
C ALA A 16 2.92 4.98 13.59
N THR A 17 2.82 3.77 14.13
CA THR A 17 2.58 2.56 13.34
C THR A 17 1.28 1.91 13.79
N VAL A 18 0.58 1.36 12.81
CA VAL A 18 -0.62 0.54 13.01
C VAL A 18 -0.39 -0.79 12.29
N SER A 19 -0.79 -1.88 12.92
CA SER A 19 -0.84 -3.20 12.28
C SER A 19 -2.24 -3.80 12.38
N ARG A 20 -2.61 -4.55 11.34
CA ARG A 20 -3.85 -5.31 11.21
C ARG A 20 -3.54 -6.65 10.55
N THR A 21 -4.24 -7.68 10.98
CA THR A 21 -4.13 -9.05 10.46
C THR A 21 -5.52 -9.64 10.34
N MET A 22 -5.72 -10.49 9.33
CA MET A 22 -6.92 -11.30 9.16
C MET A 22 -6.51 -12.68 8.66
N ILE A 23 -7.31 -13.70 8.96
CA ILE A 23 -7.12 -15.07 8.48
C ILE A 23 -8.06 -15.27 7.30
N ILE A 24 -7.54 -15.85 6.22
CA ILE A 24 -8.30 -16.15 5.00
C ILE A 24 -8.05 -17.63 4.68
N ASP A 25 -9.12 -18.39 4.50
CA ASP A 25 -9.06 -19.80 4.10
C ASP A 25 -8.90 -19.93 2.59
N SER A 26 -7.71 -19.59 2.10
CA SER A 26 -7.33 -19.68 0.68
C SER A 26 -5.82 -19.80 0.54
N PRO A 27 -5.31 -20.51 -0.49
CA PRO A 27 -3.88 -20.57 -0.78
C PRO A 27 -3.23 -19.20 -0.93
N VAL A 28 -1.99 -19.05 -0.44
CA VAL A 28 -1.21 -17.80 -0.56
C VAL A 28 -1.11 -17.33 -2.01
N SER A 29 -0.97 -18.24 -2.98
CA SER A 29 -0.88 -17.91 -4.40
C SER A 29 -2.16 -17.28 -4.97
N GLU A 30 -3.34 -17.67 -4.48
CA GLU A 30 -4.61 -17.08 -4.90
C GLU A 30 -4.74 -15.66 -4.37
N ILE A 31 -4.41 -15.46 -3.08
CA ILE A 31 -4.41 -14.13 -2.46
C ILE A 31 -3.35 -13.24 -3.10
N TRP A 32 -2.18 -13.78 -3.40
CA TRP A 32 -1.12 -13.07 -4.10
C TRP A 32 -1.54 -12.63 -5.50
N GLY A 33 -2.34 -13.41 -6.22
CA GLY A 33 -2.91 -13.00 -7.50
C GLY A 33 -3.75 -11.71 -7.41
N ILE A 34 -4.28 -11.38 -6.23
CA ILE A 34 -5.04 -10.16 -5.96
C ILE A 34 -4.11 -9.04 -5.44
N VAL A 35 -3.37 -9.30 -4.36
CA VAL A 35 -2.55 -8.26 -3.71
C VAL A 35 -1.31 -7.90 -4.52
N GLY A 36 -0.77 -8.86 -5.28
CA GLY A 36 0.34 -8.74 -6.21
C GLY A 36 0.04 -7.95 -7.47
N ASP A 37 -1.24 -7.74 -7.81
CA ASP A 37 -1.63 -6.81 -8.86
C ASP A 37 -1.60 -5.37 -8.34
N TYR A 38 -0.39 -4.81 -8.25
CA TYR A 38 -0.15 -3.46 -7.76
C TYR A 38 -0.92 -2.40 -8.56
N THR A 39 -1.12 -2.59 -9.87
CA THR A 39 -1.97 -1.66 -10.66
C THR A 39 -3.46 -2.03 -10.63
N GLY A 40 -3.81 -3.23 -10.19
CA GLY A 40 -5.20 -3.71 -10.08
C GLY A 40 -5.93 -3.33 -8.81
N LEU A 41 -5.44 -2.35 -8.03
CA LEU A 41 -5.98 -2.03 -6.70
C LEU A 41 -7.49 -1.76 -6.67
N ALA A 42 -8.03 -1.17 -7.75
CA ALA A 42 -9.46 -0.87 -7.88
C ALA A 42 -10.37 -2.12 -7.89
N ASN A 43 -9.80 -3.30 -8.15
CA ASN A 43 -10.56 -4.55 -8.22
C ASN A 43 -10.93 -5.09 -6.83
N TRP A 44 -10.24 -4.65 -5.77
CA TRP A 44 -10.40 -5.25 -4.45
C TRP A 44 -10.37 -4.25 -3.28
N VAL A 45 -9.89 -3.03 -3.49
CA VAL A 45 -9.94 -1.97 -2.47
C VAL A 45 -11.14 -1.06 -2.69
N GLU A 46 -12.01 -0.99 -1.69
CA GLU A 46 -13.16 -0.10 -1.68
C GLU A 46 -12.74 1.39 -1.78
N GLY A 47 -13.57 2.20 -2.44
CA GLY A 47 -13.36 3.65 -2.56
C GLY A 47 -12.38 4.07 -3.66
N ILE A 48 -11.63 3.14 -4.25
CA ILE A 48 -10.78 3.41 -5.41
C ILE A 48 -11.60 3.33 -6.69
N GLN A 49 -11.44 4.36 -7.54
CA GLN A 49 -12.08 4.42 -8.85
C GLN A 49 -11.24 3.73 -9.92
N LYS A 50 -9.93 4.02 -9.95
CA LYS A 50 -8.97 3.42 -10.87
C LYS A 50 -7.54 3.64 -10.39
N THR A 51 -6.59 2.90 -10.96
CA THR A 51 -5.18 3.27 -10.88
C THR A 51 -4.60 3.43 -12.29
N VAL A 52 -3.53 4.21 -12.39
CA VAL A 52 -2.75 4.42 -13.61
C VAL A 52 -1.29 4.12 -13.30
N SER A 53 -0.68 3.25 -14.08
CA SER A 53 0.76 2.98 -13.96
C SER A 53 1.56 4.20 -14.41
N LEU A 54 2.57 4.57 -13.63
CA LEU A 54 3.49 5.69 -13.90
C LEU A 54 4.89 5.22 -14.31
N SER A 55 5.10 3.90 -14.36
CA SER A 55 6.39 3.26 -14.62
C SER A 55 6.26 2.19 -15.72
N LYS A 56 7.39 1.78 -16.28
CA LYS A 56 7.43 0.63 -17.20
C LYS A 56 7.16 -0.69 -16.48
N VAL A 57 7.66 -0.82 -15.25
CA VAL A 57 7.41 -1.95 -14.35
C VAL A 57 6.02 -1.76 -13.75
N LYS A 58 5.15 -2.75 -13.87
CA LYS A 58 3.77 -2.66 -13.35
C LYS A 58 3.61 -3.26 -11.95
N ASN A 59 4.15 -4.46 -11.75
CA ASN A 59 3.95 -5.28 -10.54
C ASN A 59 5.31 -5.87 -10.09
N ASP A 60 6.20 -5.01 -9.60
CA ASP A 60 7.49 -5.41 -9.01
C ASP A 60 8.10 -4.22 -8.23
N PHE A 61 9.26 -4.44 -7.62
CA PHE A 61 10.10 -3.37 -7.09
C PHE A 61 10.30 -2.25 -8.12
N GLY A 62 10.11 -1.00 -7.68
CA GLY A 62 10.21 0.18 -8.55
C GLY A 62 8.96 0.46 -9.40
N ALA A 63 7.91 -0.36 -9.30
CA ALA A 63 6.61 0.01 -9.84
C ALA A 63 6.08 1.30 -9.19
N ALA A 64 5.45 2.15 -9.98
CA ALA A 64 4.84 3.40 -9.55
C ALA A 64 3.40 3.49 -10.07
N ARG A 65 2.49 3.99 -9.23
CA ARG A 65 1.08 4.15 -9.59
C ARG A 65 0.52 5.50 -9.13
N LYS A 66 -0.41 6.04 -9.91
CA LYS A 66 -1.36 7.07 -9.47
C LYS A 66 -2.69 6.40 -9.16
N ILE A 67 -3.17 6.57 -7.94
CA ILE A 67 -4.48 6.11 -7.48
C ILE A 67 -5.47 7.26 -7.62
N HIS A 68 -6.64 6.98 -8.18
CA HIS A 68 -7.78 7.89 -8.22
C HIS A 68 -8.88 7.35 -7.31
N PHE A 69 -9.28 8.12 -6.31
CA PHE A 69 -10.37 7.79 -5.41
C PHE A 69 -11.70 8.31 -5.93
N LYS A 70 -12.81 7.69 -5.50
CA LYS A 70 -14.17 8.08 -5.90
C LYS A 70 -14.57 9.48 -5.44
N ASP A 71 -13.94 10.00 -4.39
CA ASP A 71 -14.13 11.35 -3.86
C ASP A 71 -13.29 12.42 -4.61
N GLY A 72 -12.53 12.01 -5.63
CA GLY A 72 -11.66 12.89 -6.41
C GLY A 72 -10.23 13.02 -5.88
N ALA A 73 -9.91 12.48 -4.71
CA ALA A 73 -8.55 12.47 -4.18
C ALA A 73 -7.62 11.66 -5.10
N GLN A 74 -6.34 12.04 -5.12
CA GLN A 74 -5.31 11.36 -5.90
C GLN A 74 -4.08 11.13 -5.05
N VAL A 75 -3.51 9.92 -5.12
CA VAL A 75 -2.29 9.55 -4.41
C VAL A 75 -1.27 9.02 -5.41
N ILE A 76 0.01 9.34 -5.22
CA ILE A 76 1.11 8.74 -5.98
C ILE A 76 1.90 7.85 -5.03
N GLU A 77 2.16 6.62 -5.47
CA GLU A 77 2.89 5.63 -4.69
C GLU A 77 3.99 4.95 -5.51
N TYR A 78 5.01 4.46 -4.80
CA TYR A 78 6.11 3.68 -5.34
C TYR A 78 6.32 2.42 -4.52
N ALA A 79 6.45 1.28 -5.19
CA ALA A 79 6.85 0.02 -4.58
C ALA A 79 8.36 0.07 -4.24
N VAL A 80 8.67 -0.13 -2.96
CA VAL A 80 10.04 -0.07 -2.39
C VAL A 80 10.48 -1.41 -1.79
N GLY A 81 9.60 -2.40 -1.78
CA GLY A 81 9.92 -3.76 -1.37
C GLY A 81 8.95 -4.72 -2.06
N TRP A 82 9.46 -5.84 -2.53
CA TRP A 82 8.67 -6.82 -3.25
C TRP A 82 9.28 -8.20 -3.11
N LYS A 83 8.48 -9.17 -2.71
CA LYS A 83 8.83 -10.58 -2.76
C LYS A 83 7.57 -11.38 -3.07
N GLU A 84 7.62 -12.11 -4.18
CA GLU A 84 6.49 -12.87 -4.69
C GLU A 84 5.94 -13.86 -3.65
N ASN A 85 4.62 -13.93 -3.50
CA ASN A 85 3.91 -14.75 -2.51
C ASN A 85 4.30 -14.47 -1.05
N ASP A 86 4.89 -13.31 -0.75
CA ASP A 86 5.34 -12.97 0.60
C ASP A 86 4.91 -11.54 0.97
N TYR A 87 5.45 -10.50 0.33
CA TYR A 87 5.11 -9.13 0.70
C TYR A 87 5.28 -8.09 -0.40
N ILE A 88 4.60 -6.97 -0.21
CA ILE A 88 4.79 -5.72 -0.96
C ILE A 88 4.89 -4.57 0.03
N SER A 89 5.90 -3.72 -0.14
CA SER A 89 6.08 -2.48 0.61
C SER A 89 6.05 -1.29 -0.34
N TYR A 90 5.38 -0.21 0.06
CA TYR A 90 5.23 0.98 -0.78
C TYR A 90 5.21 2.26 0.03
N ILE A 91 5.68 3.34 -0.59
CA ILE A 91 5.62 4.70 -0.04
C ILE A 91 4.64 5.56 -0.82
N ALA A 92 3.84 6.37 -0.13
CA ALA A 92 3.04 7.42 -0.76
C ALA A 92 3.80 8.74 -0.72
N THR A 93 4.01 9.36 -1.88
CA THR A 93 4.81 10.59 -2.01
C THR A 93 3.95 11.84 -2.18
N SER A 94 2.66 11.69 -2.44
CA SER A 94 1.72 12.80 -2.59
C SER A 94 0.28 12.37 -2.32
N GLY A 95 -0.59 13.31 -1.95
CA GLY A 95 -2.03 13.10 -1.91
C GLY A 95 -2.61 12.70 -0.56
N LEU A 96 -1.77 12.25 0.36
CA LEU A 96 -2.16 12.00 1.75
C LEU A 96 -1.76 13.18 2.64
N PRO A 97 -2.53 13.49 3.70
CA PRO A 97 -2.15 14.44 4.73
C PRO A 97 -1.11 13.84 5.70
N LEU A 98 -0.19 13.02 5.18
CA LEU A 98 0.82 12.28 5.92
C LEU A 98 2.18 12.50 5.28
N GLN A 99 3.21 12.70 6.10
CA GLN A 99 4.60 12.76 5.65
C GLN A 99 5.26 11.41 5.88
N GLY A 100 5.91 10.87 4.84
CA GLY A 100 6.62 9.59 4.93
C GLY A 100 5.72 8.39 5.16
N TYR A 101 4.52 8.37 4.55
CA TYR A 101 3.65 7.20 4.63
C TYR A 101 4.33 6.00 3.95
N HIS A 102 4.57 4.96 4.74
CA HIS A 102 5.13 3.69 4.30
C HIS A 102 4.23 2.57 4.82
N ALA A 103 3.84 1.66 3.93
CA ALA A 103 2.97 0.54 4.25
C ALA A 103 3.56 -0.77 3.71
N THR A 104 3.22 -1.88 4.35
CA THR A 104 3.58 -3.22 3.92
C THR A 104 2.37 -4.13 4.07
N ILE A 105 2.08 -4.90 3.04
CA ILE A 105 1.11 -6.00 3.05
C ILE A 105 1.93 -7.28 2.95
N SER A 106 1.74 -8.21 3.88
CA SER A 106 2.43 -9.50 3.92
C SER A 106 1.45 -10.66 4.00
N LEU A 107 1.79 -11.77 3.37
CA LEU A 107 1.10 -13.04 3.43
C LEU A 107 1.98 -14.04 4.16
N THR A 108 1.38 -14.79 5.09
CA THR A 108 2.07 -15.82 5.86
C THR A 108 1.16 -17.04 5.97
N THR A 109 1.76 -18.24 5.96
CA THR A 109 1.09 -19.52 6.22
C THR A 109 0.99 -19.82 7.71
#